data_AF-A0A2A5WDC9-F1
#
_entry.id   AF-A0A2A5WDC9-F1
#
_cell.length_a   1.000
_cell.length_b   1.000
_cell.length_c   1.000
_cell.angle_alpha   90.00
_cell.angle_beta   90.00
_cell.angle_gamma   90.00
#
_symmetry.space_group_name_H-M   'P 1'
#
loop_
_entity.id
_entity.type
_entity.pdbx_description
1 polymer ?
#
loop_
_entity_poly.entity_id
_entity_poly.type
_entity_poly.pdbx_seq_one_letter_code
_entity_poly.pdbx_strand_id
1 'polypeptide(L)'
;MGEKTQLAGSEDIYSRKILTQLIVLGVAIIVVGVWQSDFLSQIYLKNQITHVGWFINGGILILFLAGIFHIVREFQRLSGEELAISRVLENLEAGSAPTEGAEASSLIVRRYLALEDLHRQHAVINHSALAATLVALESSRVSFPKFVHNVLILTGVFGTIVSLSIALLGASDVITSTTEMGGLSMIIHGMSTALSTTMTAIFAYLFFGYFYLRLMDAQTHVVSRIEEATSRVLLPRFQIEPEKAAEQLSHIVRSAAALVERLDESQAGYAKVAEDMRSLLASYRDEMQRNSEGLIEMTQVLREGFRLNDPNR
;
A
#
# COMPACT_ATOMS: atom_id res chain seq x y z
N MET A 1 -17.83 24.17 -5.92
CA MET A 1 -18.76 23.12 -5.43
C MET A 1 -17.88 21.92 -5.13
N GLY A 2 -17.45 21.82 -3.87
CA GLY A 2 -16.36 20.93 -3.45
C GLY A 2 -16.84 19.49 -3.34
N GLU A 3 -16.25 18.62 -4.13
CA GLU A 3 -16.33 17.17 -4.00
C GLU A 3 -15.68 16.82 -2.66
N LYS A 4 -16.52 16.61 -1.64
CA LYS A 4 -16.09 16.00 -0.39
C LYS A 4 -15.74 14.56 -0.71
N THR A 5 -14.47 14.29 -0.97
CA THR A 5 -13.90 12.95 -0.95
C THR A 5 -14.23 12.37 0.42
N GLN A 6 -15.22 11.48 0.45
CA GLN A 6 -15.57 10.69 1.63
C GLN A 6 -14.43 9.69 1.87
N LEU A 7 -13.33 10.16 2.45
CA LEU A 7 -12.35 9.32 3.13
C LEU A 7 -12.66 9.46 4.62
N ALA A 8 -12.64 8.34 5.36
CA ALA A 8 -12.98 8.25 6.79
C ALA A 8 -14.48 8.26 7.14
N GLY A 9 -15.28 7.43 6.47
CA GLY A 9 -16.50 6.89 7.07
C GLY A 9 -16.24 5.47 7.54
N SER A 10 -15.85 5.28 8.82
CA SER A 10 -15.78 3.98 9.54
C SER A 10 -15.92 2.75 8.64
N GLU A 11 -14.94 2.50 7.76
CA GLU A 11 -14.94 1.28 6.97
C GLU A 11 -14.68 0.19 7.98
N ASP A 12 -15.74 -0.57 8.29
CA ASP A 12 -15.64 -1.74 9.14
C ASP A 12 -14.43 -2.58 8.70
N ILE A 13 -13.40 -2.60 9.56
CA ILE A 13 -12.15 -3.30 9.35
C ILE A 13 -12.47 -4.71 8.80
N TYR A 14 -12.08 -4.96 7.56
CA TYR A 14 -12.44 -6.17 6.82
C TYR A 14 -11.99 -7.41 7.59
N SER A 15 -10.76 -7.35 8.11
CA SER A 15 -10.16 -8.37 8.96
C SER A 15 -10.95 -8.61 10.27
N ARG A 16 -11.51 -7.56 10.88
CA ARG A 16 -12.29 -7.66 12.12
C ARG A 16 -13.63 -8.35 11.90
N LYS A 17 -14.31 -8.07 10.78
CA LYS A 17 -15.55 -8.77 10.39
C LYS A 17 -15.30 -10.28 10.27
N ILE A 18 -14.24 -10.68 9.57
CA ILE A 18 -13.90 -12.10 9.43
C ILE A 18 -13.54 -12.73 10.77
N LEU A 19 -12.78 -12.02 11.62
CA LEU A 19 -12.45 -12.51 12.95
C LEU A 19 -13.70 -12.75 13.81
N THR A 20 -14.69 -11.85 13.76
CA THR A 20 -15.97 -12.08 14.45
C THR A 20 -16.71 -13.29 13.89
N GLN A 21 -16.69 -13.49 12.57
CA GLN A 21 -17.28 -14.67 11.95
C GLN A 21 -16.58 -15.96 12.40
N LEU A 22 -15.25 -15.94 12.54
CA LEU A 22 -14.47 -17.08 13.05
C LEU A 22 -14.88 -17.45 14.47
N ILE A 23 -15.02 -16.47 15.35
CA ILE A 23 -15.43 -16.69 16.74
C ILE A 23 -16.86 -17.23 16.79
N VAL A 24 -17.80 -16.62 16.07
CA VAL A 24 -19.21 -17.05 16.04
C VAL A 24 -19.33 -18.48 15.50
N LEU A 25 -18.66 -18.80 14.40
CA LEU A 25 -18.71 -20.14 13.81
C LEU A 25 -18.02 -21.17 14.72
N GLY A 26 -16.90 -20.80 15.34
CA GLY A 26 -16.20 -21.65 16.32
C GLY A 26 -17.09 -21.98 17.53
N VAL A 27 -17.78 -20.99 18.08
CA VAL A 27 -18.75 -21.20 19.17
C VAL A 27 -19.91 -22.08 18.72
N ALA A 28 -20.46 -21.86 17.53
CA ALA A 28 -21.54 -22.68 16.98
C ALA A 28 -21.12 -24.16 16.85
N ILE A 29 -19.90 -24.42 16.39
CA ILE A 29 -19.37 -25.79 16.30
C ILE A 29 -19.19 -26.43 17.67
N ILE A 30 -18.70 -25.68 18.67
CA ILE A 30 -18.58 -26.19 20.04
C ILE A 30 -19.96 -26.55 20.60
N VAL A 31 -20.98 -25.70 20.38
CA VAL A 31 -22.35 -25.98 20.82
C VAL A 31 -22.91 -27.24 20.16
N VAL A 32 -22.72 -27.40 18.84
CA VAL A 32 -23.12 -28.62 18.12
C VAL A 32 -22.38 -29.85 18.64
N GLY A 33 -21.09 -29.72 18.92
CA GLY A 33 -20.28 -30.82 19.49
C GLY A 33 -20.75 -31.23 20.88
N VAL A 34 -21.12 -30.29 21.74
CA VAL A 34 -21.68 -30.57 23.06
C VAL A 34 -23.07 -31.19 22.94
N TRP A 35 -23.90 -30.72 22.01
CA TRP A 35 -25.23 -31.30 21.76
C TRP A 35 -25.14 -32.76 21.26
N GLN A 36 -24.14 -33.06 20.44
CA GLN A 36 -23.91 -34.39 19.88
C GLN A 36 -22.89 -35.21 20.69
N SER A 37 -22.71 -34.90 21.97
CA SER A 37 -21.68 -35.50 22.83
C SER A 37 -21.81 -37.01 22.94
N ASP A 38 -23.04 -37.54 22.97
CA ASP A 38 -23.28 -38.98 23.14
C ASP A 38 -22.78 -39.76 21.92
N PHE A 39 -23.04 -39.26 20.72
CA PHE A 39 -22.56 -39.85 19.47
C PHE A 39 -21.04 -39.71 19.32
N LEU A 40 -20.47 -38.54 19.65
CA LEU A 40 -19.03 -38.34 19.65
C LEU A 40 -18.34 -39.28 20.65
N SER A 41 -18.91 -39.48 21.84
CA SER A 41 -18.36 -40.40 22.83
C SER A 41 -18.37 -41.86 22.36
N GLN A 42 -19.40 -42.26 21.60
CA GLN A 42 -19.47 -43.61 21.03
C GLN A 42 -18.39 -43.83 19.97
N ILE A 43 -18.20 -42.87 19.07
CA ILE A 43 -17.23 -42.98 17.96
C ILE A 43 -15.79 -42.81 18.43
N TYR A 44 -15.54 -41.87 19.34
CA TYR A 44 -14.18 -41.47 19.73
C TYR A 44 -13.68 -42.08 21.03
N LEU A 45 -14.56 -42.42 22.00
CA LEU A 45 -14.13 -42.96 23.30
C LEU A 45 -14.48 -44.44 23.49
N LYS A 46 -15.66 -44.90 23.09
CA LYS A 46 -16.10 -46.28 23.36
C LYS A 46 -15.62 -47.30 22.32
N ASN A 47 -15.41 -46.87 21.08
CA ASN A 47 -15.05 -47.74 19.95
C ASN A 47 -13.59 -47.60 19.49
N GLN A 48 -12.68 -47.09 20.33
CA GLN A 48 -11.24 -46.99 20.03
C GLN A 48 -10.40 -47.70 21.12
N ILE A 49 -10.24 -49.02 21.01
CA ILE A 49 -9.37 -49.80 21.90
C ILE A 49 -7.88 -49.60 21.55
N THR A 50 -7.56 -49.21 20.32
CA THR A 50 -6.18 -49.04 19.85
C THR A 50 -5.63 -47.65 20.21
N HIS A 51 -4.55 -47.61 21.00
CA HIS A 51 -3.85 -46.37 21.38
C HIS A 51 -3.45 -45.48 20.19
N VAL A 52 -3.28 -46.08 19.01
CA VAL A 52 -2.94 -45.40 17.76
C VAL A 52 -4.03 -44.43 17.29
N GLY A 53 -5.31 -44.78 17.45
CA GLY A 53 -6.43 -43.92 17.03
C GLY A 53 -6.47 -42.61 17.81
N TRP A 54 -6.27 -42.70 19.13
CA TRP A 54 -6.20 -41.54 20.00
C TRP A 54 -5.00 -40.66 19.67
N PHE A 55 -3.84 -41.25 19.39
CA PHE A 55 -2.64 -40.51 18.99
C PHE A 55 -2.83 -39.74 17.68
N ILE A 56 -3.40 -40.36 16.65
CA ILE A 56 -3.60 -39.73 15.34
C ILE A 56 -4.68 -38.64 15.42
N ASN A 57 -5.84 -38.93 16.01
CA ASN A 57 -6.91 -37.94 16.19
C ASN A 57 -6.45 -36.77 17.07
N GLY A 58 -5.70 -37.04 18.15
CA GLY A 58 -5.09 -36.02 19.00
C GLY A 58 -4.08 -35.17 18.23
N GLY A 59 -3.25 -35.78 17.38
CA GLY A 59 -2.32 -35.07 16.49
C GLY A 59 -3.03 -34.16 15.51
N ILE A 60 -4.11 -34.63 14.86
CA ILE A 60 -4.96 -33.82 13.97
C ILE A 60 -5.53 -32.62 14.74
N LEU A 61 -6.06 -32.86 15.95
CA LEU A 61 -6.66 -31.80 16.78
C LEU A 61 -5.62 -30.75 17.19
N ILE A 62 -4.43 -31.17 17.63
CA ILE A 62 -3.33 -30.26 18.02
C ILE A 62 -2.89 -29.44 16.81
N LEU A 63 -2.68 -30.07 15.66
CA LEU A 63 -2.28 -29.39 14.43
C LEU A 63 -3.34 -28.37 13.99
N PHE A 64 -4.62 -28.76 14.07
CA PHE A 64 -5.75 -27.89 13.78
C PHE A 64 -5.79 -26.68 14.72
N LEU A 65 -5.70 -26.88 16.04
CA LEU A 65 -5.73 -25.80 17.02
C LEU A 65 -4.52 -24.86 16.86
N ALA A 66 -3.33 -25.39 16.62
CA ALA A 66 -2.14 -24.60 16.32
C ALA A 66 -2.33 -23.76 15.05
N GLY A 67 -2.92 -24.34 14.01
CA GLY A 67 -3.30 -23.63 12.79
C GLY A 67 -4.28 -22.49 13.06
N ILE A 68 -5.38 -22.76 13.77
CA ILE A 68 -6.39 -21.74 14.10
C ILE A 68 -5.80 -20.61 14.93
N PHE A 69 -4.98 -20.94 15.92
CA PHE A 69 -4.28 -19.92 16.71
C PHE A 69 -3.42 -19.01 15.83
N HIS A 70 -2.67 -19.59 14.88
CA HIS A 70 -1.88 -18.83 13.94
C HIS A 70 -2.74 -17.95 13.01
N ILE A 71 -3.86 -18.47 12.49
CA ILE A 71 -4.80 -17.69 11.66
C ILE A 71 -5.36 -16.50 12.44
N VAL A 72 -5.81 -16.72 13.68
CA VAL A 72 -6.36 -15.66 14.54
C VAL A 72 -5.32 -14.58 14.80
N ARG A 73 -4.08 -14.96 15.11
CA ARG A 73 -2.97 -14.02 15.32
C ARG A 73 -2.69 -13.18 14.06
N GLU A 74 -2.72 -13.80 12.89
CA GLU A 74 -2.50 -13.06 11.63
C GLU A 74 -3.67 -12.12 11.30
N PHE A 75 -4.93 -12.50 11.55
CA PHE A 75 -6.07 -11.59 11.41
C PHE A 75 -5.98 -10.38 12.34
N GLN A 76 -5.52 -10.57 13.59
CA GLN A 76 -5.30 -9.48 14.53
C GLN A 76 -4.22 -8.52 14.03
N ARG A 77 -3.10 -9.04 13.51
CA ARG A 77 -2.06 -8.22 12.89
C ARG A 77 -2.62 -7.41 11.72
N LEU A 78 -3.32 -8.06 10.78
CA LEU A 78 -3.90 -7.38 9.61
C LEU A 78 -4.92 -6.32 10.00
N SER A 79 -5.71 -6.56 11.04
CA SER A 79 -6.62 -5.54 11.60
C SER A 79 -5.84 -4.32 12.13
N GLY A 80 -4.69 -4.54 12.76
CA GLY A 80 -3.78 -3.47 13.18
C GLY A 80 -3.19 -2.70 12.00
N GLU A 81 -2.82 -3.39 10.92
CA GLU A 81 -2.36 -2.77 9.67
C GLU A 81 -3.44 -1.88 9.03
N GLU A 82 -4.69 -2.35 8.94
CA GLU A 82 -5.82 -1.55 8.42
C GLU A 82 -6.04 -0.26 9.22
N LEU A 83 -5.92 -0.34 10.55
CA LEU A 83 -6.02 0.81 11.44
C LEU A 83 -4.85 1.78 11.25
N ALA A 84 -3.63 1.25 11.13
CA ALA A 84 -2.44 2.05 10.88
C ALA A 84 -2.51 2.78 9.54
N ILE A 85 -2.99 2.13 8.47
CA ILE A 85 -3.19 2.75 7.15
C ILE A 85 -4.14 3.92 7.27
N SER A 86 -5.32 3.70 7.87
CA SER A 86 -6.35 4.72 8.01
C SER A 86 -5.82 5.92 8.80
N ARG A 87 -5.11 5.67 9.91
CA ARG A 87 -4.55 6.72 10.75
C ARG A 87 -3.44 7.52 10.07
N VAL A 88 -2.54 6.87 9.34
CA VAL A 88 -1.49 7.57 8.59
C VAL A 88 -2.10 8.45 7.50
N LEU A 89 -3.12 7.97 6.79
CA LEU A 89 -3.82 8.76 5.77
C LEU A 89 -4.54 9.97 6.39
N GLU A 90 -5.26 9.77 7.50
CA GLU A 90 -5.92 10.86 8.24
C GLU A 90 -4.90 11.91 8.73
N ASN A 91 -3.76 11.49 9.28
CA ASN A 91 -2.69 12.41 9.71
C ASN A 91 -2.13 13.22 8.53
N LEU A 92 -1.93 12.56 7.39
CA LEU A 92 -1.43 13.20 6.16
C LEU A 92 -2.42 14.22 5.59
N GLU A 93 -3.72 13.96 5.70
CA GLU A 93 -4.79 14.89 5.30
C GLU A 93 -4.93 16.07 6.27
N ALA A 94 -4.81 15.82 7.57
CA ALA A 94 -4.85 16.83 8.62
C ALA A 94 -3.57 17.70 8.70
N GLY A 95 -2.51 17.35 7.96
CA GLY A 95 -1.21 18.03 8.01
C GLY A 95 -0.44 17.83 9.32
N SER A 96 -0.82 16.82 10.11
CA SER A 96 -0.14 16.44 11.36
C SER A 96 1.07 15.54 11.07
N ALA A 97 1.81 15.16 12.11
CA ALA A 97 2.95 14.26 11.95
C ALA A 97 2.48 12.91 11.35
N PRO A 98 2.96 12.49 10.17
CA PRO A 98 2.38 11.39 9.40
C PRO A 98 2.28 10.05 10.13
N THR A 99 3.26 9.74 10.98
CA THR A 99 3.38 8.47 11.70
C THR A 99 2.81 8.52 13.12
N GLU A 100 2.22 9.64 13.53
CA GLU A 100 1.77 9.84 14.91
C GLU A 100 0.61 8.92 15.28
N GLY A 101 0.80 8.15 16.35
CA GLY A 101 -0.20 7.20 16.86
C GLY A 101 -0.39 5.95 15.99
N ALA A 102 0.39 5.78 14.92
CA ALA A 102 0.49 4.52 14.17
C ALA A 102 1.64 3.67 14.72
N GLU A 103 1.48 2.34 14.69
CA GLU A 103 2.53 1.44 15.16
C GLU A 103 3.75 1.51 14.23
N ALA A 104 4.95 1.69 14.80
CA ALA A 104 6.19 1.79 14.03
C ALA A 104 6.51 0.52 13.22
N SER A 105 5.99 -0.64 13.66
CA SER A 105 6.12 -1.92 12.95
C SER A 105 5.31 -1.98 11.67
N SER A 106 4.28 -1.16 11.53
CA SER A 106 3.26 -1.30 10.49
C SER A 106 3.84 -1.14 9.09
N LEU A 107 3.26 -1.86 8.14
CA LEU A 107 3.69 -1.89 6.75
C LEU A 107 3.62 -0.50 6.13
N ILE A 108 2.57 0.28 6.45
CA ILE A 108 2.40 1.64 5.93
C ILE A 108 3.42 2.62 6.51
N VAL A 109 3.77 2.53 7.80
CA VAL A 109 4.80 3.37 8.41
C VAL A 109 6.17 3.04 7.83
N ARG A 110 6.50 1.74 7.70
CA ARG A 110 7.73 1.30 7.02
C ARG A 110 7.78 1.80 5.57
N ARG A 111 6.65 1.77 4.86
CA ARG A 111 6.54 2.29 3.49
C ARG A 111 6.81 3.79 3.45
N TYR A 112 6.18 4.57 4.34
CA TYR A 112 6.38 6.01 4.44
C TYR A 112 7.86 6.35 4.71
N LEU A 113 8.47 5.72 5.72
CA LEU A 113 9.86 5.96 6.08
C LEU A 113 10.84 5.56 4.96
N ALA A 114 10.56 4.47 4.25
CA ALA A 114 11.37 4.07 3.09
C ALA A 114 11.30 5.09 1.95
N LEU A 115 10.11 5.64 1.69
CA LEU A 115 9.94 6.69 0.67
C LEU A 115 10.61 8.01 1.10
N GLU A 116 10.51 8.37 2.38
CA GLU A 116 11.18 9.54 2.95
C GLU A 116 12.71 9.42 2.86
N ASP A 117 13.27 8.25 3.18
CA ASP A 117 14.71 8.00 3.10
C ASP A 117 15.22 8.04 1.65
N LEU A 118 14.51 7.39 0.72
CA LEU A 118 14.81 7.45 -0.71
C LEU A 118 14.74 8.88 -1.25
N HIS A 119 13.74 9.66 -0.82
CA HIS A 119 13.61 11.07 -1.19
C HIS A 119 14.77 11.91 -0.66
N ARG A 120 15.15 11.74 0.62
CA ARG A 120 16.30 12.44 1.22
C ARG A 120 17.62 12.13 0.50
N GLN A 121 17.77 10.90 0.04
CA GLN A 121 18.94 10.46 -0.73
C GLN A 121 18.89 10.83 -2.22
N HIS A 122 17.81 11.49 -2.68
CA HIS A 122 17.57 11.80 -4.10
C HIS A 122 17.61 10.57 -5.01
N ALA A 123 17.23 9.41 -4.47
CA ALA A 123 17.21 8.15 -5.20
C ALA A 123 15.90 8.02 -6.01
N VAL A 124 15.98 7.37 -7.16
CA VAL A 124 14.78 7.04 -7.96
C VAL A 124 13.92 6.04 -7.18
N ILE A 125 12.70 6.44 -6.88
CA ILE A 125 11.73 5.55 -6.21
C ILE A 125 11.20 4.55 -7.24
N ASN A 126 11.55 3.27 -7.08
CA ASN A 126 11.01 2.17 -7.86
C ASN A 126 9.80 1.56 -7.14
N HIS A 127 8.60 2.01 -7.51
CA HIS A 127 7.35 1.54 -6.93
C HIS A 127 7.16 0.03 -7.13
N SER A 128 7.47 -0.50 -8.31
CA SER A 128 7.34 -1.93 -8.61
C SER A 128 8.20 -2.81 -7.69
N ALA A 129 9.44 -2.40 -7.40
CA ALA A 129 10.33 -3.10 -6.47
C ALA A 129 9.82 -3.06 -5.02
N LEU A 130 9.30 -1.90 -4.61
CA LEU A 130 8.69 -1.68 -3.30
C LEU A 130 7.45 -2.56 -3.10
N ALA A 131 6.58 -2.65 -4.10
CA ALA A 131 5.38 -3.49 -4.10
C ALA A 131 5.74 -4.98 -4.10
N ALA A 132 6.67 -5.41 -4.97
CA ALA A 132 7.12 -6.79 -5.04
C ALA A 132 7.74 -7.27 -3.71
N THR A 133 8.55 -6.43 -3.07
CA THR A 133 9.14 -6.76 -1.76
C THR A 133 8.06 -6.91 -0.68
N LEU A 134 7.03 -6.06 -0.69
CA LEU A 134 5.92 -6.13 0.27
C LEU A 134 5.14 -7.44 0.09
N VAL A 135 4.77 -7.79 -1.14
CA VAL A 135 4.06 -9.03 -1.47
C VAL A 135 4.89 -10.26 -1.07
N ALA A 136 6.19 -10.26 -1.33
CA ALA A 136 7.08 -11.37 -0.97
C ALA A 136 7.14 -11.56 0.56
N LEU A 137 7.26 -10.48 1.32
CA LEU A 137 7.26 -10.53 2.79
C LEU A 137 5.93 -11.06 3.33
N GLU A 138 4.81 -10.60 2.80
CA GLU A 138 3.49 -11.01 3.27
C GLU A 138 3.17 -12.47 2.91
N SER A 139 3.52 -12.91 1.69
CA SER A 139 3.36 -14.29 1.23
C SER A 139 4.11 -15.30 2.10
N SER A 140 5.32 -14.93 2.56
CA SER A 140 6.13 -15.81 3.41
C SER A 140 5.46 -16.17 4.75
N ARG A 141 4.61 -15.28 5.28
CA ARG A 141 3.94 -15.44 6.59
C ARG A 141 2.82 -16.47 6.58
N VAL A 142 2.34 -16.88 5.40
CA VAL A 142 1.25 -17.86 5.25
C VAL A 142 1.75 -19.30 5.05
N SER A 143 3.07 -19.49 5.06
CA SER A 143 3.68 -20.81 4.84
C SER A 143 3.20 -21.87 5.85
N PHE A 144 3.08 -21.51 7.13
CA PHE A 144 2.62 -22.46 8.15
C PHE A 144 1.14 -22.82 8.01
N PRO A 145 0.19 -21.86 7.89
CA PRO A 145 -1.19 -22.20 7.57
C PRO A 145 -1.34 -23.06 6.31
N LYS A 146 -0.56 -22.79 5.26
CA LYS A 146 -0.54 -23.61 4.03
C LYS A 146 -0.08 -25.04 4.30
N PHE A 147 0.93 -25.23 5.14
CA PHE A 147 1.39 -26.55 5.58
C PHE A 147 0.28 -27.29 6.34
N VAL A 148 -0.35 -26.65 7.32
CA VAL A 148 -1.45 -27.25 8.11
C VAL A 148 -2.59 -27.69 7.21
N HIS A 149 -3.02 -26.83 6.27
CA HIS A 149 -4.08 -27.14 5.31
C HIS A 149 -3.80 -28.43 4.53
N ASN A 150 -2.59 -28.58 4.00
CA ASN A 150 -2.21 -29.74 3.20
C ASN A 150 -2.02 -31.01 4.06
N VAL A 151 -1.46 -30.86 5.27
CA VAL A 151 -1.13 -31.99 6.13
C VAL A 151 -2.35 -32.56 6.84
N LEU A 152 -3.37 -31.76 7.18
CA LEU A 152 -4.58 -32.25 7.87
C LEU A 152 -5.22 -33.44 7.14
N ILE A 153 -5.40 -33.34 5.82
CA ILE A 153 -5.96 -34.44 5.01
C ILE A 153 -5.01 -35.63 4.93
N LEU A 154 -3.71 -35.38 4.72
CA LEU A 154 -2.71 -36.45 4.64
C LEU A 154 -2.61 -37.23 5.95
N THR A 155 -2.69 -36.57 7.10
CA THR A 155 -2.74 -37.22 8.41
C THR A 155 -4.02 -38.05 8.59
N GLY A 156 -5.15 -37.57 8.08
CA GLY A 156 -6.40 -38.35 8.03
C GLY A 156 -6.26 -39.63 7.21
N VAL A 157 -5.71 -39.51 6.00
CA VAL A 157 -5.45 -40.65 5.10
C VAL A 157 -4.46 -41.63 5.73
N PHE A 158 -3.39 -41.13 6.35
CA PHE A 158 -2.44 -41.93 7.11
C PHE A 158 -3.12 -42.70 8.25
N GLY A 159 -4.02 -42.05 8.98
CA GLY A 159 -4.86 -42.69 10.01
C GLY A 159 -5.65 -43.87 9.49
N THR A 160 -6.29 -43.74 8.32
CA THR A 160 -6.98 -44.85 7.64
C THR A 160 -6.04 -46.01 7.32
N ILE A 161 -4.86 -45.72 6.75
CA ILE A 161 -3.89 -46.76 6.35
C ILE A 161 -3.47 -47.57 7.57
N VAL A 162 -3.02 -46.89 8.63
CA VAL A 162 -2.55 -47.55 9.86
C VAL A 162 -3.67 -48.36 10.52
N SER A 163 -4.88 -47.80 10.57
CA SER A 163 -6.02 -48.47 11.20
C SER A 163 -6.48 -49.70 10.40
N LEU A 164 -6.45 -49.64 9.07
CA LEU A 164 -6.75 -50.79 8.21
C LEU A 164 -5.67 -51.87 8.33
N SER A 165 -4.39 -51.49 8.44
CA SER A 165 -3.30 -52.44 8.71
C SER A 165 -3.51 -53.18 10.04
N ILE A 166 -3.95 -52.49 11.10
CA ILE A 166 -4.29 -53.13 12.38
C ILE A 166 -5.49 -54.07 12.23
N ALA A 167 -6.51 -53.67 11.47
CA ALA A 167 -7.66 -54.54 11.20
C ALA A 167 -7.24 -55.83 10.47
N LEU A 168 -6.32 -55.74 9.50
CA LEU A 168 -5.79 -56.90 8.79
C LEU A 168 -4.97 -57.84 9.70
N LEU A 169 -4.20 -57.28 10.64
CA LEU A 169 -3.52 -58.07 11.68
C LEU A 169 -4.54 -58.80 12.56
N GLY A 170 -5.63 -58.14 12.95
CA GLY A 170 -6.74 -58.75 13.68
C GLY A 170 -7.38 -59.91 12.92
N ALA A 171 -7.58 -59.77 11.60
CA ALA A 171 -8.09 -60.84 10.75
C ALA A 171 -7.15 -62.05 10.66
N SER A 172 -5.84 -61.81 10.58
CA SER A 172 -4.84 -62.88 10.62
C SER A 172 -4.87 -63.68 11.93
N ASP A 173 -5.14 -63.00 13.05
CA ASP A 173 -5.21 -63.62 14.38
C ASP A 173 -6.45 -64.51 14.56
N VAL A 174 -7.60 -64.11 13.98
CA VAL A 174 -8.82 -64.95 13.92
C VAL A 174 -8.58 -66.23 13.10
N ILE A 175 -7.81 -66.14 12.01
CA ILE A 175 -7.52 -67.29 11.14
C ILE A 175 -6.58 -68.30 11.81
N THR A 176 -5.67 -67.82 12.66
CA THR A 176 -4.56 -68.64 13.22
C THR A 176 -4.78 -69.12 14.65
N SER A 177 -5.65 -68.46 15.42
CA SER A 177 -5.91 -68.80 16.82
C SER A 177 -7.39 -69.14 17.07
N THR A 178 -7.66 -70.11 17.96
CA THR A 178 -9.02 -70.56 18.32
C THR A 178 -9.78 -69.54 19.20
N THR A 179 -9.24 -68.34 19.40
CA THR A 179 -9.83 -67.29 20.26
C THR A 179 -10.57 -66.27 19.40
N GLU A 180 -11.76 -66.64 18.93
CA GLU A 180 -12.52 -65.89 17.92
C GLU A 180 -12.92 -64.46 18.36
N MET A 181 -13.09 -64.20 19.66
CA MET A 181 -13.57 -62.90 20.16
C MET A 181 -12.53 -61.77 20.12
N GLY A 182 -11.23 -62.08 20.23
CA GLY A 182 -10.17 -61.05 20.29
C GLY A 182 -9.88 -60.40 18.94
N GLY A 183 -9.65 -61.22 17.92
CA GLY A 183 -9.34 -60.74 16.57
C GLY A 183 -10.53 -60.05 15.88
N LEU A 184 -11.78 -60.51 16.10
CA LEU A 184 -12.98 -59.81 15.62
C LEU A 184 -13.12 -58.41 16.21
N SER A 185 -12.84 -58.26 17.51
CA SER A 185 -12.83 -56.94 18.15
C SER A 185 -11.78 -56.02 17.52
N MET A 186 -10.57 -56.52 17.26
CA MET A 186 -9.50 -55.73 16.64
C MET A 186 -9.86 -55.24 15.23
N ILE A 187 -10.54 -56.05 14.43
CA ILE A 187 -11.05 -55.66 13.09
C ILE A 187 -12.05 -54.51 13.21
N ILE A 188 -13.05 -54.65 14.08
CA ILE A 188 -14.11 -53.63 14.27
C ILE A 188 -13.50 -52.30 14.73
N HIS A 189 -12.57 -52.36 15.68
CA HIS A 189 -11.90 -51.17 16.19
C HIS A 189 -10.98 -50.52 15.16
N GLY A 190 -10.27 -51.29 14.34
CA GLY A 190 -9.47 -50.77 13.24
C GLY A 190 -10.32 -50.04 12.18
N MET A 191 -11.46 -50.62 11.79
CA MET A 191 -12.38 -49.96 10.86
C MET A 191 -13.01 -48.69 11.45
N SER A 192 -13.45 -48.74 12.71
CA SER A 192 -14.01 -47.57 13.41
C SER A 192 -12.98 -46.45 13.55
N THR A 193 -11.74 -46.79 13.89
CA THR A 193 -10.64 -45.81 14.00
C THR A 193 -10.37 -45.15 12.66
N ALA A 194 -10.25 -45.91 11.56
CA ALA A 194 -10.10 -45.39 10.21
C ALA A 194 -11.19 -44.35 9.84
N LEU A 195 -12.45 -44.67 10.15
CA LEU A 195 -13.57 -43.78 9.86
C LEU A 195 -13.52 -42.50 10.71
N SER A 196 -13.17 -42.62 11.99
CA SER A 196 -13.05 -41.45 12.88
C SER A 196 -11.90 -40.51 12.48
N THR A 197 -10.75 -41.05 12.06
CA THR A 197 -9.58 -40.23 11.66
C THR A 197 -9.84 -39.46 10.39
N THR A 198 -10.52 -40.08 9.43
CA THR A 198 -10.90 -39.41 8.17
C THR A 198 -11.98 -38.36 8.41
N MET A 199 -13.00 -38.66 9.20
CA MET A 199 -14.04 -37.69 9.56
C MET A 199 -13.47 -36.45 10.25
N THR A 200 -12.57 -36.65 11.24
CA THR A 200 -11.91 -35.55 11.97
C THR A 200 -11.06 -34.69 11.03
N ALA A 201 -10.25 -35.34 10.18
CA ALA A 201 -9.38 -34.64 9.23
C ALA A 201 -10.18 -33.80 8.23
N ILE A 202 -11.26 -34.34 7.67
CA ILE A 202 -12.12 -33.63 6.71
C ILE A 202 -12.78 -32.43 7.38
N PHE A 203 -13.35 -32.60 8.58
CA PHE A 203 -13.99 -31.51 9.29
C PHE A 203 -13.00 -30.39 9.63
N ALA A 204 -11.85 -30.75 10.19
CA ALA A 204 -10.77 -29.82 10.50
C ALA A 204 -10.29 -29.09 9.24
N TYR A 205 -10.11 -29.81 8.13
CA TYR A 205 -9.70 -29.26 6.84
C TYR A 205 -10.70 -28.26 6.27
N LEU A 206 -12.01 -28.57 6.27
CA LEU A 206 -13.03 -27.68 5.73
C LEU A 206 -13.14 -26.39 6.54
N PHE A 207 -13.19 -26.50 7.87
CA PHE A 207 -13.25 -25.33 8.74
C PHE A 207 -11.99 -24.47 8.61
N PHE A 208 -10.81 -25.10 8.73
CA PHE A 208 -9.53 -24.41 8.62
C PHE A 208 -9.35 -23.78 7.22
N GLY A 209 -9.68 -24.54 6.17
CA GLY A 209 -9.57 -24.11 4.77
C GLY A 209 -10.39 -22.88 4.46
N TYR A 210 -11.61 -22.78 5.00
CA TYR A 210 -12.43 -21.58 4.84
C TYR A 210 -11.74 -20.32 5.39
N PHE A 211 -11.27 -20.37 6.64
CA PHE A 211 -10.62 -19.22 7.25
C PHE A 211 -9.22 -18.95 6.69
N TYR A 212 -8.54 -19.98 6.21
CA TYR A 212 -7.30 -19.84 5.47
C TYR A 212 -7.51 -19.04 4.17
N LEU A 213 -8.55 -19.33 3.39
CA LEU A 213 -8.91 -18.54 2.21
C LEU A 213 -9.23 -17.10 2.60
N ARG A 214 -10.05 -16.90 3.64
CA ARG A 214 -10.39 -15.57 4.13
C ARG A 214 -9.18 -14.77 4.62
N LEU A 215 -8.16 -15.44 5.17
CA LEU A 215 -6.92 -14.80 5.56
C LEU A 215 -6.16 -14.28 4.33
N MET A 216 -6.08 -15.09 3.26
CA MET A 216 -5.47 -14.67 1.99
C MET A 216 -6.18 -13.47 1.37
N ASP A 217 -7.52 -13.45 1.42
CA ASP A 217 -8.31 -12.31 0.95
C ASP A 217 -7.97 -11.04 1.76
N ALA A 218 -7.93 -11.14 3.09
CA ALA A 218 -7.62 -10.02 3.98
C ALA A 218 -6.20 -9.47 3.77
N GLN A 219 -5.21 -10.35 3.56
CA GLN A 219 -3.86 -9.94 3.23
C GLN A 219 -3.79 -9.19 1.91
N THR A 220 -4.44 -9.73 0.89
CA THR A 220 -4.48 -9.11 -0.43
C THR A 220 -5.13 -7.73 -0.33
N HIS A 221 -6.22 -7.61 0.42
CA HIS A 221 -6.89 -6.34 0.68
C HIS A 221 -5.97 -5.31 1.36
N VAL A 222 -5.25 -5.69 2.42
CA VAL A 222 -4.29 -4.80 3.10
C VAL A 222 -3.16 -4.36 2.17
N VAL A 223 -2.57 -5.29 1.43
CA VAL A 223 -1.50 -4.98 0.46
C VAL A 223 -2.04 -4.03 -0.61
N SER A 224 -3.20 -4.31 -1.18
CA SER A 224 -3.84 -3.43 -2.16
C SER A 224 -4.10 -2.02 -1.61
N ARG A 225 -4.60 -1.90 -0.38
CA ARG A 225 -4.81 -0.59 0.26
C ARG A 225 -3.50 0.18 0.46
N ILE A 226 -2.41 -0.50 0.82
CA ILE A 226 -1.08 0.12 0.95
C ILE A 226 -0.60 0.62 -0.41
N GLU A 227 -0.75 -0.18 -1.46
CA GLU A 227 -0.31 0.20 -2.81
C GLU A 227 -1.16 1.32 -3.40
N GLU A 228 -2.48 1.32 -3.16
CA GLU A 228 -3.38 2.40 -3.53
C GLU A 228 -3.03 3.71 -2.79
N ALA A 229 -2.82 3.64 -1.47
CA ALA A 229 -2.35 4.77 -0.67
C ALA A 229 -0.99 5.28 -1.12
N THR A 230 -0.07 4.36 -1.45
CA THR A 230 1.26 4.70 -1.94
C THR A 230 1.17 5.43 -3.27
N SER A 231 0.39 4.92 -4.21
CA SER A 231 0.24 5.50 -5.55
C SER A 231 -0.47 6.85 -5.53
N ARG A 232 -1.57 6.97 -4.77
CA ARG A 232 -2.41 8.18 -4.77
C ARG A 232 -1.92 9.28 -3.83
N VAL A 233 -1.35 8.92 -2.68
CA VAL A 233 -1.06 9.88 -1.62
C VAL A 233 0.43 10.04 -1.39
N LEU A 234 1.18 8.93 -1.26
CA LEU A 234 2.61 9.00 -0.90
C LEU A 234 3.50 9.40 -2.07
N LEU A 235 3.40 8.73 -3.22
CA LEU A 235 4.28 8.96 -4.37
C LEU A 235 4.25 10.42 -4.84
N PRO A 236 3.09 11.08 -5.04
CA PRO A 236 3.07 12.49 -5.45
C PRO A 236 3.75 13.45 -4.46
N ARG A 237 3.87 13.07 -3.19
CA ARG A 237 4.57 13.87 -2.17
C ARG A 237 6.08 13.69 -2.21
N PHE A 238 6.57 12.52 -2.63
CA PHE A 238 8.01 12.17 -2.59
C PHE A 238 8.70 12.15 -3.96
N GLN A 239 7.97 11.89 -5.04
CA GLN A 239 8.47 12.04 -6.41
C GLN A 239 8.12 13.44 -6.90
N ILE A 240 9.06 14.37 -6.79
CA ILE A 240 9.09 15.52 -7.70
C ILE A 240 9.49 14.92 -9.04
N GLU A 241 8.52 14.70 -9.94
CA GLU A 241 8.79 14.15 -11.26
C GLU A 241 9.98 14.89 -11.90
N PRO A 242 11.01 14.19 -12.39
CA PRO A 242 12.05 14.82 -13.18
C PRO A 242 11.48 15.55 -14.41
N GLU A 243 10.28 15.18 -14.87
CA GLU A 243 9.50 15.93 -15.86
C GLU A 243 9.09 17.31 -15.38
N LYS A 244 8.68 17.49 -14.11
CA LYS A 244 8.43 18.82 -13.55
C LYS A 244 9.70 19.63 -13.40
N ALA A 245 10.83 19.01 -13.07
CA ALA A 245 12.11 19.70 -13.03
C ALA A 245 12.58 20.11 -14.44
N ALA A 246 12.45 19.24 -15.44
CA ALA A 246 12.79 19.54 -16.83
C ALA A 246 11.83 20.56 -17.46
N GLU A 247 10.53 20.47 -17.16
CA GLU A 247 9.51 21.44 -17.56
C GLU A 247 9.74 22.79 -16.89
N GLN A 248 10.03 22.83 -15.59
CA GLN A 248 10.42 24.06 -14.89
C GLN A 248 11.70 24.66 -15.47
N LEU A 249 12.71 23.85 -15.78
CA LEU A 249 13.92 24.32 -16.45
C LEU A 249 13.62 24.86 -17.85
N SER A 250 12.77 24.19 -18.62
CA SER A 250 12.30 24.69 -19.94
C SER A 250 11.55 26.02 -19.80
N HIS A 251 10.71 26.13 -18.78
CA HIS A 251 9.96 27.35 -18.47
C HIS A 251 10.90 28.48 -18.05
N ILE A 252 11.91 28.19 -17.23
CA ILE A 252 12.95 29.15 -16.82
C ILE A 252 13.75 29.62 -18.04
N VAL A 253 14.18 28.71 -18.93
CA VAL A 253 14.93 29.06 -20.15
C VAL A 253 14.09 29.90 -21.10
N ARG A 254 12.81 29.57 -21.32
CA ARG A 254 11.90 30.39 -22.12
C ARG A 254 11.65 31.76 -21.49
N SER A 255 11.49 31.81 -20.17
CA SER A 255 11.31 33.07 -19.44
C SER A 255 12.56 33.95 -19.53
N ALA A 256 13.75 33.36 -19.44
CA ALA A 256 15.02 34.05 -19.62
C ALA A 256 15.19 34.57 -21.05
N ALA A 257 14.86 33.75 -22.07
CA ALA A 257 14.90 34.16 -23.47
C ALA A 257 13.96 35.35 -23.75
N ALA A 258 12.72 35.30 -23.25
CA ALA A 258 11.77 36.39 -23.37
C ALA A 258 12.21 37.66 -22.62
N LEU A 259 12.90 37.51 -21.48
CA LEU A 259 13.48 38.63 -20.76
C LEU A 259 14.62 39.30 -21.54
N VAL A 260 15.47 38.50 -22.20
CA VAL A 260 16.55 38.98 -23.08
C VAL A 260 15.99 39.73 -24.28
N GLU A 261 14.95 39.20 -24.93
CA GLU A 261 14.29 39.85 -26.07
C GLU A 261 13.67 41.20 -25.68
N ARG A 262 12.99 41.27 -24.54
CA ARG A 262 12.47 42.55 -23.99
C ARG A 262 13.58 43.53 -23.63
N LEU A 263 14.71 43.04 -23.15
CA LEU A 263 15.89 43.88 -22.87
C LEU A 263 16.47 44.46 -24.16
N ASP A 264 16.53 43.68 -25.22
CA ASP A 264 17.04 44.12 -26.53
C ASP A 264 16.11 45.16 -27.17
N GLU A 265 14.78 44.92 -27.13
CA GLU A 265 13.78 45.91 -27.55
C GLU A 265 13.87 47.20 -26.72
N SER A 266 14.05 47.08 -25.41
CA SER A 266 14.23 48.24 -24.53
C SER A 266 15.49 49.02 -24.88
N GLN A 267 16.61 48.35 -25.16
CA GLN A 267 17.86 49.01 -25.56
C GLN A 267 17.75 49.68 -26.93
N ALA A 268 17.07 49.05 -27.90
CA ALA A 268 16.78 49.67 -29.18
C ALA A 268 15.88 50.91 -29.01
N GLY A 269 14.89 50.86 -28.12
CA GLY A 269 14.08 52.01 -27.74
C GLY A 269 14.90 53.14 -27.13
N TYR A 270 15.81 52.84 -26.20
CA TYR A 270 16.71 53.85 -25.62
C TYR A 270 17.66 54.46 -26.66
N ALA A 271 18.20 53.65 -27.58
CA ALA A 271 19.04 54.15 -28.66
C ALA A 271 18.28 55.11 -29.58
N LYS A 272 17.01 54.81 -29.89
CA LYS A 272 16.15 55.69 -30.69
C LYS A 272 15.82 56.99 -29.97
N VAL A 273 15.50 56.93 -28.67
CA VAL A 273 15.28 58.13 -27.85
C VAL A 273 16.55 58.99 -27.78
N ALA A 274 17.72 58.38 -27.68
CA ALA A 274 19.00 59.10 -27.70
C ALA A 274 19.24 59.81 -29.05
N GLU A 275 18.85 59.20 -30.16
CA GLU A 275 18.95 59.81 -31.49
C GLU A 275 17.94 60.94 -31.69
N ASP A 276 16.68 60.76 -31.29
CA ASP A 276 15.66 61.82 -31.32
C ASP A 276 16.08 63.01 -30.45
N MET A 277 16.68 62.75 -29.28
CA MET A 277 17.20 63.78 -28.39
C MET A 277 18.40 64.53 -29.00
N ARG A 278 19.28 63.83 -29.74
CA ARG A 278 20.33 64.48 -30.56
C ARG A 278 19.74 65.35 -31.67
N SER A 279 18.72 64.86 -32.37
CA SER A 279 18.04 65.60 -33.42
C SER A 279 17.37 66.86 -32.90
N LEU A 280 16.67 66.78 -31.76
CA LEU A 280 16.07 67.94 -31.08
C LEU A 280 17.13 68.95 -30.62
N LEU A 281 18.27 68.50 -30.11
CA LEU A 281 19.37 69.40 -29.75
C LEU A 281 19.98 70.10 -30.97
N ALA A 282 20.06 69.41 -32.11
CA ALA A 282 20.53 69.99 -33.36
C ALA A 282 19.54 71.01 -33.92
N SER A 283 18.24 70.71 -33.95
CA SER A 283 17.22 71.66 -34.41
C SER A 283 17.12 72.88 -33.51
N TYR A 284 17.22 72.71 -32.19
CA TYR A 284 17.23 73.81 -31.24
C TYR A 284 18.46 74.72 -31.43
N ARG A 285 19.63 74.13 -31.74
CA ARG A 285 20.85 74.89 -32.10
C ARG A 285 20.65 75.68 -33.39
N ASP A 286 20.11 75.06 -34.44
CA ASP A 286 19.86 75.71 -35.73
C ASP A 286 18.83 76.84 -35.62
N GLU A 287 17.79 76.65 -34.81
CA GLU A 287 16.78 77.69 -34.55
C GLU A 287 17.37 78.86 -33.76
N MET A 288 18.20 78.59 -32.75
CA MET A 288 18.97 79.63 -32.04
C MET A 288 19.87 80.41 -33.00
N GLN A 289 20.52 79.73 -33.95
CA GLN A 289 21.41 80.36 -34.91
C GLN A 289 20.64 81.23 -35.92
N ARG A 290 19.51 80.76 -36.45
CA ARG A 290 18.61 81.57 -37.28
C ARG A 290 18.00 82.75 -36.54
N ASN A 291 17.62 82.57 -35.28
CA ASN A 291 17.06 83.66 -34.48
C ASN A 291 18.15 84.71 -34.18
N SER A 292 19.40 84.28 -33.98
CA SER A 292 20.55 85.18 -33.89
C SER A 292 20.80 85.94 -35.20
N GLU A 293 20.68 85.28 -36.36
CA GLU A 293 20.80 85.93 -37.68
C GLU A 293 19.65 86.92 -37.92
N GLY A 294 18.41 86.56 -37.56
CA GLY A 294 17.25 87.45 -37.64
C GLY A 294 17.35 88.65 -36.70
N LEU A 295 17.96 88.48 -35.52
CA LEU A 295 18.29 89.60 -34.63
C LEU A 295 19.35 90.54 -35.24
N ILE A 296 20.35 89.99 -35.94
CA ILE A 296 21.35 90.77 -36.69
C ILE A 296 20.67 91.57 -37.81
N GLU A 297 19.79 90.93 -38.59
CA GLU A 297 19.02 91.58 -39.65
C GLU A 297 18.08 92.66 -39.09
N MET A 298 17.37 92.39 -37.99
CA MET A 298 16.56 93.39 -37.28
C MET A 298 17.40 94.56 -36.80
N THR A 299 18.60 94.33 -36.25
CA THR A 299 19.51 95.44 -35.89
C THR A 299 19.99 96.23 -37.10
N GLN A 300 20.12 95.60 -38.27
CA GLN A 300 20.52 96.26 -39.51
C GLN A 300 19.37 97.09 -40.12
N VAL A 301 18.15 96.57 -40.13
CA VAL A 301 16.93 97.29 -40.57
C VAL A 301 16.60 98.45 -39.62
N LEU A 302 16.74 98.25 -38.30
CA LEU A 302 16.61 99.35 -37.34
C LEU A 302 17.71 100.40 -37.52
N ARG A 303 18.94 100.00 -37.90
CA ARG A 303 20.03 100.93 -38.19
C ARG A 303 19.77 101.75 -39.47
N GLU A 304 19.23 101.15 -40.52
CA GLU A 304 18.82 101.85 -41.76
C GLU A 304 17.61 102.76 -41.55
N GLY A 305 16.58 102.29 -40.83
CA GLY A 305 15.36 103.05 -40.54
C GLY A 305 15.58 104.27 -39.62
N PHE A 306 16.55 104.20 -38.71
CA PHE A 306 16.88 105.29 -37.78
C PHE A 306 18.11 106.13 -38.19
N ARG A 307 18.74 105.87 -39.36
CA ARG A 307 19.93 106.60 -39.86
C ARG A 307 21.03 106.79 -38.80
N LEU A 308 21.39 105.71 -38.12
CA LEU A 308 22.49 105.75 -37.15
C LEU A 308 23.82 105.60 -37.90
N ASN A 309 24.73 106.57 -37.71
CA ASN A 309 26.05 106.59 -38.37
C ASN A 309 26.93 105.39 -37.98
N ASP A 310 27.75 104.96 -38.94
CA ASP A 310 28.76 103.91 -38.78
C ASP A 310 29.84 104.31 -37.76
N PRO A 311 30.19 103.45 -36.77
CA PRO A 311 31.30 103.73 -35.86
C PRO A 311 32.68 103.37 -36.44
N ASN A 312 32.78 102.86 -37.66
CA ASN A 312 34.07 102.54 -38.31
C ASN A 312 34.30 103.35 -39.60
N ARG A 313 34.37 104.67 -39.44
CA ARG A 313 35.42 105.46 -40.08
C ARG A 313 36.37 105.98 -39.01
#